data_AF-A0AAU0U920-F1
#
_entry.id   AF-A0AAU0U920-F1
#
_cell.length_a   1.000
_cell.length_b   1.000
_cell.length_c   1.000
_cell.angle_alpha   90.00
_cell.angle_beta   90.00
_cell.angle_gamma   90.00
#
_symmetry.space_group_name_H-M   'P 1'
#
loop_
_entity.id
_entity.type
_entity.pdbx_description
1 polymer ?
#
loop_
_entity_poly.entity_id
_entity_poly.type
_entity_poly.pdbx_seq_one_letter_code
_entity_poly.pdbx_strand_id
1 'polypeptide(L)'
;MNTQSIIVPQISDFPAHEARARLILRWLMNKNIIEQELTTCGRSFSKMAYAVAPGARDVVENPDALPFGQAINGLEIVTKRCIFTPLTDFAEEAGCPECRKEVGEALFDSLEEWMPGHTDNFICPECGHEDDINGFLFLQACGFSNLGFIFNNWLDASFKQSFLDEFAERLDRPVSLVNVHLDAD
;
A
#
# COMPACT_ATOMS: atom_id res chain seq x y z
N MET A 1 -11.57 12.53 -10.40
CA MET A 1 -10.86 11.25 -10.67
C MET A 1 -10.63 10.62 -9.32
N ASN A 2 -11.03 9.36 -9.12
CA ASN A 2 -10.87 8.70 -7.83
C ASN A 2 -9.50 8.03 -7.79
N THR A 3 -8.77 8.20 -6.70
CA THR A 3 -7.40 7.68 -6.59
C THR A 3 -7.17 7.04 -5.23
N GLN A 4 -6.16 6.18 -5.13
CA GLN A 4 -5.68 5.66 -3.86
C GLN A 4 -4.16 5.76 -3.83
N SER A 5 -3.63 6.25 -2.72
CA SER A 5 -2.22 6.14 -2.36
C SER A 5 -2.11 5.11 -1.25
N ILE A 6 -1.45 3.99 -1.52
CA ILE A 6 -1.45 2.83 -0.65
C ILE A 6 -0.02 2.59 -0.14
N ILE A 7 0.16 2.67 1.17
CA ILE A 7 1.42 2.33 1.82
C ILE A 7 1.37 0.86 2.23
N VAL A 8 2.30 0.06 1.72
CA VAL A 8 2.37 -1.40 1.94
C VAL A 8 3.76 -1.76 2.44
N PRO A 9 3.93 -2.47 3.56
CA PRO A 9 5.24 -2.99 3.96
C PRO A 9 5.73 -4.01 2.92
N GLN A 10 7.03 -3.98 2.61
CA GLN A 10 7.66 -4.93 1.69
C GLN A 10 7.93 -6.27 2.38
N ILE A 11 6.86 -6.98 2.74
CA ILE A 11 6.86 -8.36 3.25
C ILE A 11 5.49 -9.01 3.04
N SER A 12 5.48 -10.27 2.61
CA SER A 12 4.28 -11.05 2.33
C SER A 12 3.39 -11.27 3.56
N ASP A 13 4.00 -11.75 4.65
CA ASP A 13 3.32 -11.98 5.93
C ASP A 13 3.90 -11.05 7.01
N PHE A 14 3.20 -9.95 7.29
CA PHE A 14 3.59 -9.03 8.33
C PHE A 14 3.22 -9.62 9.72
N PRO A 15 4.20 -9.86 10.60
CA PRO A 15 3.95 -10.49 11.89
C PRO A 15 3.13 -9.57 12.81
N ALA A 16 2.10 -10.13 13.44
CA ALA A 16 1.17 -9.39 14.30
C ALA A 16 0.61 -8.12 13.62
N HIS A 17 0.30 -8.20 12.32
CA HIS A 17 -0.19 -7.09 11.48
C HIS A 17 -1.35 -6.32 12.10
N GLU A 18 -2.31 -6.97 12.76
CA GLU A 18 -3.41 -6.24 13.42
C GLU A 18 -2.94 -5.37 14.58
N ALA A 19 -2.01 -5.87 15.40
CA ALA A 19 -1.44 -5.09 16.49
C ALA A 19 -0.62 -3.92 15.94
N ARG A 20 0.14 -4.16 14.87
CA ARG A 20 0.91 -3.10 14.19
C ARG A 20 0.01 -2.05 13.56
N ALA A 21 -1.05 -2.45 12.88
CA ALA A 21 -2.07 -1.57 12.33
C ALA A 21 -2.64 -0.61 13.39
N ARG A 22 -2.98 -1.12 14.57
CA ARG A 22 -3.46 -0.30 15.69
C ARG A 22 -2.41 0.70 16.19
N LEU A 23 -1.13 0.34 16.20
CA LEU A 23 -0.06 1.25 16.60
C LEU A 23 0.13 2.38 15.58
N ILE A 24 0.16 2.05 14.28
CA ILE A 24 0.23 3.04 13.21
C ILE A 24 -0.98 3.97 13.26
N LEU A 25 -2.18 3.42 13.38
CA LEU A 25 -3.41 4.19 13.47
C LEU A 25 -3.36 5.22 14.62
N ARG A 26 -2.98 4.78 15.83
CA ARG A 26 -2.82 5.67 16.98
C ARG A 26 -1.79 6.76 16.75
N TRP A 27 -0.68 6.43 16.09
CA TRP A 27 0.34 7.42 15.75
C TRP A 27 -0.17 8.48 14.76
N LEU A 28 -0.90 8.06 13.71
CA LEU A 28 -1.50 8.99 12.75
C LEU A 28 -2.54 9.91 13.41
N MET A 29 -3.38 9.37 14.30
CA MET A 29 -4.33 10.16 15.11
C MET A 29 -3.62 11.15 16.03
N ASN A 30 -2.56 10.71 16.73
CA ASN A 30 -1.80 11.58 17.63
C ASN A 30 -1.09 12.73 16.89
N LYS A 31 -0.70 12.50 15.63
CA LYS A 31 -0.16 13.54 14.75
C LYS A 31 -1.25 14.38 14.07
N ASN A 32 -2.53 14.11 14.34
CA ASN A 32 -3.67 14.79 13.73
C ASN A 32 -3.67 14.69 12.19
N ILE A 33 -3.12 13.60 11.64
CA ILE A 33 -3.09 13.33 10.18
C ILE A 33 -4.44 12.77 9.72
N ILE A 34 -5.07 11.98 10.58
CA ILE A 34 -6.41 11.43 10.40
C ILE A 34 -7.26 11.75 11.63
N GLU A 35 -8.57 11.79 11.44
CA GLU A 35 -9.54 11.97 12.52
C GLU A 35 -9.60 10.75 13.44
N GLN A 36 -10.03 10.97 14.68
CA GLN A 36 -10.13 9.89 15.68
C GLN A 36 -11.35 8.98 15.47
N GLU A 37 -12.43 9.54 14.94
CA GLU A 37 -13.70 8.85 14.77
C GLU A 37 -13.80 8.22 13.37
N LEU A 38 -14.24 6.96 13.33
CA LEU A 38 -14.61 6.30 12.10
C LEU A 38 -15.90 6.92 11.54
N THR A 39 -15.89 7.23 10.24
CA THR A 39 -17.04 7.76 9.52
C THR A 39 -17.21 7.05 8.17
N THR A 40 -18.28 7.36 7.44
CA THR A 40 -18.59 6.73 6.14
C THR A 40 -17.79 7.32 4.96
N CYS A 41 -16.52 7.68 5.19
CA CYS A 41 -15.64 8.33 4.21
C CYS A 41 -14.68 7.36 3.48
N GLY A 42 -14.89 6.05 3.68
CA GLY A 42 -14.16 4.98 3.02
C GLY A 42 -14.80 4.55 1.71
N ARG A 43 -14.07 3.73 0.96
CA ARG A 43 -14.44 3.26 -0.37
C ARG A 43 -14.70 1.76 -0.42
N SER A 44 -14.21 0.98 0.54
CA SER A 44 -14.55 -0.44 0.65
C SER A 44 -16.04 -0.67 0.88
N PHE A 45 -16.47 -1.94 0.80
CA PHE A 45 -17.86 -2.34 1.02
C PHE A 45 -18.48 -1.79 2.32
N SER A 46 -17.68 -1.69 3.41
CA SER A 46 -18.16 -1.14 4.69
C SER A 46 -18.32 0.38 4.67
N LYS A 47 -17.63 1.07 3.76
CA LYS A 47 -17.48 2.53 3.66
C LYS A 47 -16.88 3.19 4.90
N MET A 48 -16.41 2.43 5.89
CA MET A 48 -15.89 2.97 7.15
C MET A 48 -14.41 3.29 7.02
N ALA A 49 -14.03 4.52 7.32
CA ALA A 49 -12.64 5.00 7.29
C ALA A 49 -12.41 6.14 8.29
N TYR A 50 -11.14 6.48 8.52
CA TYR A 50 -10.74 7.63 9.32
C TYR A 50 -10.50 8.82 8.39
N ALA A 51 -11.30 9.87 8.49
CA ALA A 51 -11.22 11.03 7.60
C ALA A 51 -9.86 11.73 7.70
N VAL A 52 -9.48 12.48 6.67
CA VAL A 52 -8.31 13.37 6.70
C VAL A 52 -8.49 14.45 7.78
N ALA A 53 -7.44 14.69 8.58
CA ALA A 53 -7.41 15.72 9.63
C ALA A 53 -6.38 16.82 9.32
N PRO A 54 -6.45 18.00 9.97
CA PRO A 54 -5.65 19.17 9.60
C PRO A 54 -4.13 18.97 9.55
N GLY A 55 -3.58 18.08 10.40
CA GLY A 55 -2.16 17.75 10.44
C GLY A 55 -1.66 16.99 9.21
N ALA A 56 -2.55 16.48 8.34
CA ALA A 56 -2.17 15.88 7.06
C ALA A 56 -1.37 16.84 6.16
N ARG A 57 -1.57 18.15 6.31
CA ARG A 57 -0.83 19.20 5.58
C ARG A 57 0.68 19.13 5.81
N ASP A 58 1.11 18.58 6.94
CA ASP A 58 2.53 18.52 7.30
C ASP A 58 3.26 17.35 6.63
N VAL A 59 2.53 16.34 6.14
CA VAL A 59 3.10 15.08 5.61
C VAL A 59 2.99 14.92 4.09
N VAL A 60 2.43 15.91 3.40
CA VAL A 60 2.26 15.91 1.94
C VAL A 60 2.96 17.08 1.27
N GLU A 61 3.38 16.90 0.02
CA GLU A 61 4.07 17.93 -0.77
C GLU A 61 3.12 19.05 -1.22
N ASN A 62 1.85 18.72 -1.51
CA ASN A 62 0.83 19.66 -1.98
C ASN A 62 -0.38 19.70 -1.02
N PRO A 63 -0.32 20.47 0.09
CA PRO A 63 -1.38 20.51 1.10
C PRO A 63 -2.75 20.94 0.59
N ASP A 64 -2.81 21.75 -0.47
CA ASP A 64 -4.07 22.25 -1.04
C ASP A 64 -4.79 21.21 -1.91
N ALA A 65 -4.11 20.12 -2.28
CA ALA A 65 -4.70 18.99 -3.00
C ALA A 65 -5.26 17.90 -2.07
N LEU A 66 -5.18 18.09 -0.74
CA LEU A 66 -5.77 17.14 0.23
C LEU A 66 -7.30 17.09 0.10
N PRO A 67 -7.93 15.91 0.27
CA PRO A 67 -9.36 15.71 0.03
C PRO A 67 -10.27 16.19 1.18
N PHE A 68 -9.96 17.33 1.79
CA PHE A 68 -10.79 17.92 2.85
C PHE A 68 -12.22 18.18 2.33
N GLY A 69 -13.21 17.74 3.11
CA GLY A 69 -14.64 17.92 2.78
C GLY A 69 -15.15 17.04 1.64
N GLN A 70 -14.32 16.21 1.00
CA GLN A 70 -14.79 15.23 0.02
C GLN A 70 -15.50 14.05 0.71
N ALA A 71 -16.48 13.45 0.03
CA ALA A 71 -17.22 12.31 0.55
C ALA A 71 -16.34 11.07 0.78
N ILE A 72 -15.31 10.89 -0.04
CA ILE A 72 -14.30 9.85 0.09
C ILE A 72 -12.96 10.55 0.31
N ASN A 73 -12.42 10.42 1.51
CA ASN A 73 -11.17 11.08 1.91
C ASN A 73 -10.39 10.31 2.98
N GLY A 74 -10.94 9.16 3.42
CA GLY A 74 -10.46 8.49 4.61
C GLY A 74 -9.37 7.47 4.36
N LEU A 75 -8.65 7.18 5.44
CA LEU A 75 -7.74 6.05 5.58
C LEU A 75 -8.52 4.77 5.87
N GLU A 76 -8.32 3.76 5.03
CA GLU A 76 -8.75 2.38 5.26
C GLU A 76 -7.53 1.50 5.55
N ILE A 77 -7.69 0.52 6.45
CA ILE A 77 -6.60 -0.39 6.81
C ILE A 77 -7.00 -1.82 6.44
N VAL A 78 -6.16 -2.46 5.64
CA VAL A 78 -6.28 -3.87 5.27
C VAL A 78 -5.40 -4.68 6.23
N THR A 79 -5.98 -5.71 6.84
CA THR A 79 -5.32 -6.64 7.77
C THR A 79 -5.47 -8.10 7.31
N LYS A 80 -5.67 -8.29 6.01
CA LYS A 80 -5.78 -9.60 5.35
C LYS A 80 -4.89 -9.59 4.12
N ARG A 81 -4.48 -10.77 3.68
CA ARG A 81 -3.66 -10.95 2.47
C ARG A 81 -4.32 -10.26 1.27
N CYS A 82 -3.57 -9.42 0.58
CA CYS A 82 -4.06 -8.57 -0.48
C CYS A 82 -2.95 -8.22 -1.48
N ILE A 83 -3.33 -8.13 -2.76
CA ILE A 83 -2.48 -7.68 -3.85
C ILE A 83 -2.74 -6.18 -4.04
N PHE A 84 -1.67 -5.38 -4.02
CA PHE A 84 -1.72 -3.95 -4.28
C PHE A 84 -0.88 -3.65 -5.52
N THR A 85 -1.54 -3.39 -6.64
CA THR A 85 -0.90 -3.04 -7.92
C THR A 85 -1.59 -1.81 -8.52
N PRO A 86 -0.93 -1.09 -9.45
CA PRO A 86 -1.62 -0.19 -10.35
C PRO A 86 -2.75 -0.92 -11.08
N LEU A 87 -3.85 -0.22 -11.34
CA LEU A 87 -4.99 -0.78 -12.11
C LEU A 87 -5.05 -0.27 -13.55
N THR A 88 -4.48 0.92 -13.82
CA THR A 88 -4.43 1.53 -15.14
C THR A 88 -3.00 1.47 -15.66
N ASP A 89 -2.83 1.09 -16.93
CA ASP A 89 -1.53 0.97 -17.61
C ASP A 89 -0.49 0.18 -16.79
N PHE A 90 -0.91 -0.90 -16.15
CA PHE A 90 -0.02 -1.78 -15.41
C PHE A 90 0.74 -2.69 -16.39
N ALA A 91 2.07 -2.62 -16.36
CA ALA A 91 2.93 -3.34 -17.29
C ALA A 91 3.15 -4.81 -16.91
N GLU A 92 2.82 -5.20 -15.67
CA GLU A 92 3.07 -6.57 -15.16
C GLU A 92 4.53 -7.02 -15.33
N GLU A 93 5.48 -6.08 -15.26
CA GLU A 93 6.91 -6.36 -15.39
C GLU A 93 7.59 -6.46 -14.02
N ALA A 94 8.37 -7.53 -13.84
CA ALA A 94 9.20 -7.73 -12.66
C ALA A 94 10.54 -8.37 -13.03
N GLY A 95 11.60 -8.02 -12.32
CA GLY A 95 12.95 -8.54 -12.52
C GLY A 95 13.42 -9.39 -11.34
N CYS A 96 14.18 -10.45 -11.63
CA CYS A 96 14.89 -11.18 -10.61
C CYS A 96 16.09 -10.35 -10.07
N PRO A 97 16.25 -10.18 -8.74
CA PRO A 97 17.36 -9.42 -8.18
C PRO A 97 18.73 -10.09 -8.40
N GLU A 98 18.73 -11.41 -8.56
CA GLU A 98 19.93 -12.23 -8.76
C GLU A 98 20.38 -12.24 -10.23
N CYS A 99 19.57 -12.80 -11.13
CA CYS A 99 19.97 -12.99 -12.53
C CYS A 99 19.57 -11.84 -13.47
N ARG A 100 18.85 -10.83 -12.97
CA ARG A 100 18.43 -9.61 -13.72
C ARG A 100 17.59 -9.87 -14.98
N LYS A 101 17.02 -11.07 -15.10
CA LYS A 101 16.06 -11.38 -16.16
C LYS A 101 14.67 -10.93 -15.74
N GLU A 102 13.88 -10.56 -16.75
CA GLU A 102 12.43 -10.31 -16.64
C GLU A 102 11.74 -11.64 -16.27
N VAL A 103 10.86 -11.59 -15.28
CA VAL A 103 10.13 -12.73 -14.69
C VAL A 103 8.68 -12.39 -14.35
N GLY A 104 8.18 -11.24 -14.82
CA GLY A 104 6.89 -10.67 -14.49
C GLY A 104 5.75 -11.63 -14.74
N GLU A 105 5.62 -12.15 -15.97
CA GLU A 105 4.57 -13.11 -16.33
C GLU A 105 4.49 -14.27 -15.33
N ALA A 106 5.62 -14.94 -15.07
CA ALA A 106 5.67 -16.06 -14.13
C ALA A 106 5.41 -15.65 -12.66
N LEU A 107 5.85 -14.46 -12.26
CA LEU A 107 5.62 -13.92 -10.91
C LEU A 107 4.14 -13.59 -10.71
N PHE A 108 3.50 -12.90 -11.64
CA PHE A 108 2.09 -12.52 -11.54
C PHE A 108 1.18 -13.74 -11.65
N ASP A 109 1.51 -14.73 -12.48
CA ASP A 109 0.82 -16.03 -12.51
C ASP A 109 0.89 -16.76 -11.16
N SER A 110 2.03 -16.68 -10.46
CA SER A 110 2.20 -17.31 -9.14
C SER A 110 1.29 -16.74 -8.04
N LEU A 111 0.64 -15.59 -8.29
CA LEU A 111 -0.26 -14.97 -7.33
C LEU A 111 -1.49 -15.82 -7.01
N GLU A 112 -1.86 -16.76 -7.89
CA GLU A 112 -2.91 -17.75 -7.61
C GLU A 112 -2.55 -18.70 -6.46
N GLU A 113 -1.26 -19.00 -6.28
CA GLU A 113 -0.74 -19.81 -5.17
C GLU A 113 -0.42 -18.95 -3.94
N TRP A 114 0.07 -17.73 -4.17
CA TRP A 114 0.39 -16.79 -3.10
C TRP A 114 -0.87 -16.31 -2.35
N MET A 115 -1.94 -15.93 -3.06
CA MET A 115 -3.16 -15.36 -2.46
C MET A 115 -3.85 -16.26 -1.41
N PRO A 116 -3.99 -17.59 -1.62
CA PRO A 116 -4.53 -18.48 -0.59
C PRO A 116 -3.54 -18.74 0.57
N GLY A 117 -2.30 -18.24 0.48
CA GLY A 117 -1.27 -18.40 1.52
C GLY A 117 -0.52 -19.72 1.45
N HIS A 118 -0.41 -20.34 0.27
CA HIS A 118 0.40 -21.55 0.11
C HIS A 118 1.90 -21.28 0.14
N THR A 119 2.30 -20.05 -0.23
CA THR A 119 3.69 -19.57 -0.21
C THR A 119 3.73 -18.07 0.06
N ASP A 120 4.78 -17.59 0.71
CA ASP A 120 5.16 -16.18 0.81
C ASP A 120 6.23 -15.78 -0.20
N ASN A 121 6.86 -16.79 -0.82
CA ASN A 121 8.02 -16.65 -1.68
C ASN A 121 7.66 -16.86 -3.15
N PHE A 122 8.53 -16.34 -4.02
CA PHE A 122 8.56 -16.65 -5.44
C PHE A 122 9.95 -17.22 -5.82
N ILE A 123 9.96 -18.26 -6.67
CA ILE A 123 11.19 -18.89 -7.16
C ILE A 123 11.38 -18.47 -8.62
N CYS A 124 12.50 -17.79 -8.89
CA CYS A 124 12.86 -17.37 -10.24
C CYS A 124 13.01 -18.58 -11.18
N PRO A 125 12.23 -18.69 -12.27
CA PRO A 125 12.30 -19.83 -13.18
C PRO A 125 13.61 -19.87 -13.99
N GLU A 126 14.31 -18.74 -14.08
CA GLU A 126 15.51 -18.59 -14.90
C GLU A 126 16.80 -19.00 -14.18
N CYS A 127 16.86 -18.88 -12.86
CA CYS A 127 18.07 -19.14 -12.08
C CYS A 127 17.85 -19.89 -10.76
N GLY A 128 16.59 -20.11 -10.35
CA GLY A 128 16.24 -20.81 -9.11
C GLY A 128 16.39 -19.99 -7.83
N HIS A 129 16.67 -18.69 -7.92
CA HIS A 129 16.68 -17.80 -6.75
C HIS A 129 15.28 -17.73 -6.13
N GLU A 130 15.18 -17.99 -4.83
CA GLU A 130 13.96 -17.90 -4.04
C GLU A 130 14.08 -16.76 -3.02
N ASP A 131 13.04 -15.93 -2.93
CA ASP A 131 12.92 -14.88 -1.92
C ASP A 131 11.43 -14.59 -1.64
N ASP A 132 11.13 -13.79 -0.61
CA ASP A 132 9.80 -13.20 -0.41
C ASP A 132 9.36 -12.52 -1.72
N ILE A 133 8.07 -12.62 -2.07
CA ILE A 133 7.57 -12.05 -3.33
C ILE A 133 7.90 -10.56 -3.48
N ASN A 134 7.99 -9.80 -2.38
CA ASN A 134 8.36 -8.38 -2.39
C ASN A 134 9.86 -8.13 -2.58
N GLY A 135 10.71 -9.17 -2.56
CA GLY A 135 12.14 -9.10 -2.84
C GLY A 135 12.48 -8.96 -4.33
N PHE A 136 11.50 -9.16 -5.21
CA PHE A 136 11.65 -8.98 -6.65
C PHE A 136 11.56 -7.51 -7.07
N LEU A 137 12.13 -7.20 -8.24
CA LEU A 137 12.28 -5.82 -8.71
C LEU A 137 11.09 -5.44 -9.59
N PHE A 138 10.14 -4.66 -9.07
CA PHE A 138 8.98 -4.22 -9.84
C PHE A 138 9.26 -2.93 -10.61
N LEU A 139 8.88 -2.88 -11.89
CA LEU A 139 9.02 -1.65 -12.69
C LEU A 139 8.08 -0.55 -12.18
N GLN A 140 6.85 -0.93 -11.84
CA GLN A 140 5.87 -0.07 -11.17
C GLN A 140 5.68 -0.55 -9.73
N ALA A 141 5.49 0.38 -8.79
CA ALA A 141 5.34 0.04 -7.39
C ALA A 141 4.20 -0.97 -7.18
N CYS A 142 4.55 -2.13 -6.65
CA CYS A 142 3.63 -3.17 -6.22
C CYS A 142 3.80 -3.43 -4.72
N GLY A 143 2.83 -4.08 -4.10
CA GLY A 143 2.93 -4.54 -2.74
C GLY A 143 2.05 -5.78 -2.53
N PHE A 144 2.62 -6.78 -1.87
CA PHE A 144 1.93 -8.04 -1.58
C PHE A 144 2.06 -8.28 -0.10
N SER A 145 0.97 -8.11 0.65
CA SER A 145 1.04 -8.23 2.10
C SER A 145 -0.30 -8.58 2.73
N ASN A 146 -0.29 -8.97 3.99
CA ASN A 146 -1.48 -8.99 4.85
C ASN A 146 -1.72 -7.67 5.61
N LEU A 147 -0.94 -6.63 5.33
CA LEU A 147 -1.11 -5.30 5.90
C LEU A 147 -1.03 -4.23 4.80
N GLY A 148 -1.97 -3.29 4.79
CA GLY A 148 -1.93 -2.15 3.86
C GLY A 148 -2.72 -0.96 4.38
N PHE A 149 -2.27 0.25 4.02
CA PHE A 149 -2.86 1.52 4.46
C PHE A 149 -3.29 2.31 3.23
N ILE A 150 -4.59 2.35 2.96
CA ILE A 150 -5.18 2.94 1.76
C ILE A 150 -5.66 4.35 2.08
N PHE A 151 -5.00 5.36 1.51
CA PHE A 151 -5.40 6.76 1.60
C PHE A 151 -6.19 7.14 0.36
N ASN A 152 -7.51 7.26 0.49
CA ASN A 152 -8.38 7.53 -0.65
C ASN A 152 -8.36 9.01 -1.06
N ASN A 153 -8.09 9.29 -2.33
CA ASN A 153 -7.99 10.60 -2.96
C ASN A 153 -6.82 11.47 -2.47
N TRP A 154 -5.72 10.86 -2.03
CA TRP A 154 -4.51 11.57 -1.57
C TRP A 154 -3.43 11.70 -2.65
N LEU A 155 -3.63 11.12 -3.84
CA LEU A 155 -2.58 11.03 -4.86
C LEU A 155 -2.00 12.39 -5.27
N ASP A 156 -2.86 13.38 -5.53
CA ASP A 156 -2.43 14.72 -5.96
C ASP A 156 -1.73 15.50 -4.83
N ALA A 157 -2.03 15.16 -3.57
CA ALA A 157 -1.34 15.73 -2.42
C ALA A 157 0.10 15.24 -2.33
N SER A 158 0.34 13.97 -2.67
CA SER A 158 1.64 13.26 -2.66
C SER A 158 2.32 13.24 -1.29
N PHE A 159 2.69 12.06 -0.78
CA PHE A 159 3.40 11.98 0.49
C PHE A 159 4.83 12.52 0.38
N LYS A 160 5.27 13.25 1.40
CA LYS A 160 6.68 13.58 1.58
C LYS A 160 7.49 12.30 1.81
N GLN A 161 8.70 12.24 1.27
CA GLN A 161 9.60 11.11 1.51
C GLN A 161 9.87 10.91 3.01
N SER A 162 10.07 12.00 3.77
CA SER A 162 10.30 11.92 5.22
C SER A 162 9.16 11.29 6.01
N PHE A 163 7.92 11.41 5.51
CA PHE A 163 6.77 10.73 6.12
C PHE A 163 6.78 9.23 5.80
N LEU A 164 7.10 8.86 4.57
CA LEU A 164 7.25 7.46 4.17
C LEU A 164 8.37 6.77 4.96
N ASP A 165 9.49 7.48 5.19
CA ASP A 165 10.62 6.98 5.99
C ASP A 165 10.21 6.75 7.45
N GLU A 166 9.48 7.67 8.08
CA GLU A 166 8.96 7.48 9.45
C GLU A 166 7.93 6.34 9.51
N PHE A 167 7.12 6.17 8.46
CA PHE A 167 6.19 5.06 8.34
C PHE A 167 6.94 3.72 8.28
N ALA A 168 7.98 3.63 7.45
CA ALA A 168 8.86 2.47 7.32
C ALA A 168 9.55 2.14 8.64
N GLU A 169 10.10 3.13 9.34
CA GLU A 169 10.72 2.95 10.66
C GLU A 169 9.72 2.35 11.67
N ARG A 170 8.46 2.77 11.65
CA ARG A 170 7.42 2.25 12.57
C ARG A 170 6.95 0.86 12.25
N LEU A 171 7.01 0.50 10.98
CA LEU A 171 6.80 -0.87 10.51
C LEU A 171 8.06 -1.74 10.63
N ASP A 172 9.20 -1.14 10.99
CA ASP A 172 10.52 -1.78 11.07
C ASP A 172 10.95 -2.45 9.74
N ARG A 173 10.45 -1.92 8.61
CA ARG A 173 10.67 -2.47 7.27
C ARG A 173 10.47 -1.41 6.19
N PRO A 174 11.11 -1.56 5.02
CA PRO A 174 10.79 -0.74 3.85
C PRO A 174 9.30 -0.80 3.49
N VAL A 175 8.81 0.28 2.85
CA VAL A 175 7.44 0.38 2.34
C VAL A 175 7.44 0.68 0.85
N SER A 176 6.47 0.11 0.16
CA SER A 176 6.08 0.47 -1.20
C SER A 176 4.93 1.50 -1.12
N LEU A 177 4.98 2.52 -1.98
CA LEU A 177 3.87 3.44 -2.21
C LEU A 177 3.22 3.08 -3.55
N VAL A 178 2.12 2.34 -3.49
CA VAL A 178 1.35 1.93 -4.66
C VAL A 178 0.28 2.97 -4.94
N ASN A 179 0.30 3.54 -6.14
CA ASN A 179 -0.69 4.52 -6.57
C ASN A 179 -1.68 3.86 -7.53
N VAL A 180 -2.97 4.05 -7.25
CA VAL A 180 -4.06 3.45 -8.03
C VAL A 180 -4.95 4.56 -8.57
N HIS A 181 -5.14 4.56 -9.88
CA HIS A 181 -6.17 5.34 -10.55
C HIS A 181 -7.40 4.46 -10.71
N LEU A 182 -8.56 5.00 -10.33
CA LEU A 182 -9.82 4.30 -10.36
C LEU A 182 -10.72 5.01 -11.35
N ASP A 183 -11.29 4.26 -12.28
CA ASP A 183 -12.29 4.80 -13.18
C ASP A 183 -13.50 5.32 -12.39
N ALA A 184 -14.10 6.39 -12.91
CA ALA A 184 -15.35 6.89 -12.38
C ALA A 184 -16.48 5.95 -12.85
N ASP A 185 -17.12 5.25 -11.90
CA ASP A 185 -18.43 4.64 -12.14
C ASP A 185 -19.47 5.69 -12.56
#